data_AF-A0A9P7EHW2-F1
#
_entry.id   AF-A0A9P7EHW2-F1
#
_cell.length_a   1.000
_cell.length_b   1.000
_cell.length_c   1.000
_cell.angle_alpha   90.00
_cell.angle_beta   90.00
_cell.angle_gamma   90.00
#
_symmetry.space_group_name_H-M   'P 1'
#
loop_
_entity.id
_entity.type
_entity.pdbx_description
1 polymer ?
#
loop_
_entity_poly.entity_id
_entity_poly.type
_entity_poly.pdbx_seq_one_letter_code
_entity_poly.pdbx_strand_id
1 'polypeptide(L)'
;MEAQTPYLRLLAPGSNARGQLSNGSDDDSHTFRECRFISCIEGTLLPNTLGILQFAIGANRTLALLEFRDGRRELWGTHPNKTYASQRYARCLIATAQEMPYLVLKSPSRLDVVISIGSNDFGVLGIGTRRAMATPAVILFDHLTIEGRFINPSELIVESIVARPRHVVLHVRTVLNNEHALIGWDLARHSQLGDTKIVNYDGPHIVSLNIPLHRCRYVLSVSNTP
;
A
#
# COMPACT_ATOMS: atom_id res chain seq x y z
N MET A 1 39.97 16.56 -5.35
CA MET A 1 39.27 15.59 -4.48
C MET A 1 37.79 15.73 -4.76
N GLU A 2 37.23 14.87 -5.59
CA GLU A 2 35.77 14.75 -5.68
C GLU A 2 35.29 14.20 -4.34
N ALA A 3 34.46 14.97 -3.63
CA ALA A 3 33.86 14.51 -2.39
C ALA A 3 32.96 13.32 -2.73
N GLN A 4 33.27 12.16 -2.15
CA GLN A 4 32.51 10.94 -2.30
C GLN A 4 31.10 11.19 -1.72
N THR A 5 30.11 11.37 -2.60
CA THR A 5 28.72 11.53 -2.15
C THR A 5 28.31 10.29 -1.37
N PRO A 6 27.73 10.44 -0.16
CA PRO A 6 27.30 9.28 0.61
C PRO A 6 26.25 8.50 -0.17
N TYR A 7 26.57 7.24 -0.48
CA TYR A 7 25.65 6.34 -1.17
C TYR A 7 24.61 5.84 -0.18
N LEU A 8 23.33 6.03 -0.52
CA LEU A 8 22.23 5.46 0.24
C LEU A 8 22.23 3.94 0.09
N ARG A 9 22.15 3.22 1.21
CA ARG A 9 22.11 1.75 1.26
C ARG A 9 20.84 1.27 1.94
N LEU A 10 20.33 0.13 1.49
CA LEU A 10 19.22 -0.55 2.14
C LEU A 10 19.74 -1.82 2.82
N LEU A 11 19.48 -1.94 4.12
CA LEU A 11 19.89 -3.08 4.93
C LEU A 11 18.65 -3.78 5.50
N ALA A 12 18.65 -5.11 5.53
CA ALA A 12 17.55 -5.91 6.07
C ALA A 12 18.07 -7.12 6.88
N PRO A 13 17.60 -7.31 8.12
CA PRO A 13 17.73 -8.55 8.89
C PRO A 13 16.37 -9.28 8.99
N GLY A 14 16.38 -10.52 9.46
CA GLY A 14 15.18 -11.27 9.85
C GLY A 14 14.98 -12.56 9.07
N SER A 15 13.73 -13.03 9.03
CA SER A 15 13.39 -14.23 8.27
C SER A 15 13.44 -13.95 6.77
N ASN A 16 13.92 -14.93 5.99
CA ASN A 16 14.18 -14.78 4.56
C ASN A 16 13.80 -16.03 3.73
N ALA A 17 12.99 -16.93 4.29
CA ALA A 17 12.62 -18.19 3.64
C ALA A 17 11.98 -18.07 2.24
N ARG A 18 11.63 -16.85 1.81
CA ARG A 18 11.05 -16.52 0.49
C ARG A 18 11.79 -15.36 -0.21
N GLY A 19 13.01 -15.04 0.21
CA GLY A 19 13.83 -13.97 -0.36
C GLY A 19 13.36 -12.56 0.03
N GLN A 20 12.52 -12.40 1.06
CA GLN A 20 11.94 -11.11 1.46
C GLN A 20 12.95 -10.07 1.99
N LEU A 21 14.20 -10.46 2.24
CA LEU A 21 15.29 -9.54 2.57
C LEU A 21 16.01 -9.01 1.32
N SER A 22 15.77 -9.58 0.15
CA SER A 22 16.43 -9.21 -1.11
C SER A 22 17.95 -9.28 -1.09
N ASN A 23 18.57 -10.08 -0.22
CA ASN A 23 20.04 -10.14 -0.08
C ASN A 23 20.71 -11.20 -1.00
N GLY A 24 19.94 -11.82 -1.89
CA GLY A 24 20.43 -12.85 -2.81
C GLY A 24 20.56 -14.26 -2.21
N SER A 25 20.06 -14.48 -1.00
CA SER A 25 19.90 -15.81 -0.38
C SER A 25 18.46 -16.01 0.09
N ASP A 26 18.08 -17.26 0.41
CA ASP A 26 16.86 -17.59 1.14
C ASP A 26 17.11 -17.88 2.64
N ASP A 27 18.37 -17.78 3.08
CA ASP A 27 18.75 -17.96 4.48
C ASP A 27 18.31 -16.76 5.32
N ASP A 28 17.75 -17.06 6.49
CA ASP A 28 17.47 -16.08 7.54
C ASP A 28 18.75 -15.31 7.89
N SER A 29 18.60 -14.03 8.23
CA SER A 29 19.71 -13.18 8.60
C SER A 29 19.56 -12.64 10.02
N HIS A 30 20.52 -13.00 10.88
CA HIS A 30 20.58 -12.49 12.25
C HIS A 30 21.34 -11.17 12.37
N THR A 31 21.79 -10.61 11.24
CA THR A 31 22.51 -9.33 11.17
C THR A 31 21.97 -8.51 10.00
N PHE A 32 22.18 -7.20 10.01
CA PHE A 32 21.80 -6.35 8.89
C PHE A 32 22.64 -6.69 7.66
N ARG A 33 22.01 -7.19 6.60
CA ARG A 33 22.64 -7.46 5.31
C ARG A 33 22.18 -6.48 4.25
N GLU A 34 23.05 -6.18 3.31
CA GLU A 34 22.73 -5.33 2.18
C GLU A 34 21.68 -5.97 1.26
N CYS A 35 20.66 -5.20 0.91
CA CYS A 35 19.69 -5.59 -0.09
C CYS A 35 20.31 -5.42 -1.49
N ARG A 36 19.99 -6.34 -2.39
CA ARG A 36 20.39 -6.35 -3.79
C ARG A 36 19.21 -5.92 -4.65
N PHE A 37 19.49 -5.01 -5.57
CA PHE A 37 18.57 -4.58 -6.62
C PHE A 37 19.02 -5.19 -7.95
N ILE A 38 18.07 -5.70 -8.72
CA ILE A 38 18.36 -6.28 -10.04
C ILE A 38 19.06 -5.23 -10.90
N SER A 39 20.10 -5.64 -11.63
CA SER A 39 20.90 -4.78 -12.51
C SER A 39 21.65 -3.64 -11.80
N CYS A 40 21.88 -3.75 -10.49
CA CYS A 40 22.68 -2.80 -9.72
C CYS A 40 23.93 -3.46 -9.11
N ILE A 41 24.92 -2.64 -8.77
CA ILE A 41 26.07 -3.09 -7.98
C ILE A 41 25.55 -3.48 -6.59
N GLU A 42 26.05 -4.60 -6.06
CA GLU A 42 25.70 -5.04 -4.72
C GLU A 42 25.92 -3.92 -3.68
N GLY A 43 24.97 -3.77 -2.76
CA GLY A 43 25.02 -2.73 -1.73
C GLY A 43 24.61 -1.33 -2.19
N THR A 44 24.24 -1.15 -3.46
CA THR A 44 23.82 0.15 -4.00
C THR A 44 22.36 0.14 -4.44
N LEU A 45 21.69 1.27 -4.22
CA LEU A 45 20.42 1.56 -4.91
C LEU A 45 20.68 1.87 -6.39
N LEU A 46 19.60 1.96 -7.16
CA LEU A 46 19.68 2.30 -8.57
C LEU A 46 20.35 3.67 -8.77
N PRO A 47 21.08 3.86 -9.90
CA PRO A 47 21.62 5.17 -10.23
C PRO A 47 20.53 6.25 -10.22
N ASN A 48 20.89 7.43 -9.71
CA ASN A 48 19.99 8.58 -9.56
C ASN A 48 18.82 8.40 -8.58
N THR A 49 18.80 7.34 -7.76
CA THR A 49 17.86 7.27 -6.63
C THR A 49 18.15 8.43 -5.67
N LEU A 50 17.12 9.25 -5.43
CA LEU A 50 17.12 10.35 -4.49
C LEU A 50 16.88 9.84 -3.06
N GLY A 51 15.99 8.86 -2.90
CA GLY A 51 15.67 8.29 -1.60
C GLY A 51 14.66 7.15 -1.65
N ILE A 52 14.46 6.52 -0.49
CA ILE A 52 13.38 5.56 -0.27
C ILE A 52 12.24 6.30 0.45
N LEU A 53 11.08 6.36 -0.18
CA LEU A 53 9.93 7.10 0.33
C LEU A 53 9.11 6.32 1.34
N GLN A 54 8.91 5.02 1.08
CA GLN A 54 8.05 4.18 1.89
C GLN A 54 8.44 2.71 1.76
N PHE A 55 8.20 1.94 2.82
CA PHE A 55 8.20 0.48 2.81
C PHE A 55 6.82 -0.07 3.12
N ALA A 56 6.49 -1.23 2.55
CA ALA A 56 5.40 -2.05 2.99
C ALA A 56 5.88 -3.50 3.13
N ILE A 57 5.73 -4.06 4.32
CA ILE A 57 6.26 -5.38 4.69
C ILE A 57 5.07 -6.31 4.95
N GLY A 58 4.94 -7.35 4.14
CA GLY A 58 3.99 -8.45 4.29
C GLY A 58 4.65 -9.65 4.99
N ALA A 59 3.98 -10.81 5.00
CA ALA A 59 4.53 -11.99 5.66
C ALA A 59 5.79 -12.53 4.97
N ASN A 60 5.80 -12.51 3.63
CA ASN A 60 6.86 -13.08 2.80
C ASN A 60 7.32 -12.13 1.68
N ARG A 61 7.00 -10.84 1.80
CA ARG A 61 7.23 -9.85 0.75
C ARG A 61 7.57 -8.51 1.34
N THR A 62 8.54 -7.83 0.74
CA THR A 62 8.85 -6.43 1.05
C THR A 62 8.69 -5.62 -0.22
N LEU A 63 8.01 -4.48 -0.11
CA LEU A 63 7.93 -3.45 -1.13
C LEU A 63 8.68 -2.20 -0.68
N ALA A 64 9.36 -1.56 -1.61
CA ALA A 64 10.00 -0.27 -1.42
C ALA A 64 9.57 0.69 -2.55
N LEU A 65 9.10 1.88 -2.16
CA LEU A 65 8.83 2.96 -3.09
C LEU A 65 10.06 3.87 -3.16
N LEU A 66 10.69 3.94 -4.32
CA LEU A 66 11.88 4.77 -4.57
C LEU A 66 11.50 6.07 -5.27
N GLU A 67 12.19 7.16 -4.95
CA GLU A 67 12.16 8.42 -5.68
C GLU A 67 13.50 8.65 -6.37
N PHE A 68 13.45 9.16 -7.59
CA PHE A 68 14.61 9.47 -8.42
C PHE A 68 14.76 10.98 -8.59
N ARG A 69 15.98 11.43 -8.93
CA ARG A 69 16.29 12.86 -9.14
C ARG A 69 15.50 13.51 -10.28
N ASP A 70 15.02 12.72 -11.24
CA ASP A 70 14.16 13.16 -12.34
C ASP A 70 12.68 13.31 -11.91
N GLY A 71 12.36 13.10 -10.64
CA GLY A 71 11.00 13.11 -10.10
C GLY A 71 10.21 11.82 -10.33
N ARG A 72 10.79 10.82 -11.02
CA ARG A 72 10.16 9.52 -11.23
C ARG A 72 10.08 8.76 -9.92
N ARG A 73 9.04 7.95 -9.80
CA ARG A 73 8.84 7.01 -8.68
C ARG A 73 8.67 5.60 -9.21
N GLU A 74 9.30 4.66 -8.51
CA GLU A 74 9.24 3.24 -8.85
C GLU A 74 8.95 2.38 -7.63
N LEU A 75 8.05 1.42 -7.82
CA LEU A 75 7.81 0.39 -6.84
C LEU A 75 8.70 -0.82 -7.13
N TRP A 76 9.50 -1.17 -6.13
CA TRP A 76 10.37 -2.33 -6.11
C TRP A 76 9.85 -3.35 -5.10
N GLY A 77 10.02 -4.63 -5.39
CA GLY A 77 9.59 -5.71 -4.52
C GLY A 77 10.51 -6.92 -4.60
N THR A 78 10.51 -7.74 -3.54
CA THR A 78 11.43 -8.87 -3.40
C THR A 78 11.03 -10.13 -4.15
N HIS A 79 9.89 -10.13 -4.84
CA HIS A 79 9.40 -11.28 -5.59
C HIS A 79 9.76 -11.15 -7.07
N PRO A 80 10.15 -12.25 -7.75
CA PRO A 80 10.63 -12.17 -9.12
C PRO A 80 9.56 -11.62 -10.07
N ASN A 81 9.99 -10.69 -10.93
CA ASN A 81 9.41 -10.33 -12.22
C ASN A 81 8.51 -9.11 -12.36
N LYS A 82 8.31 -8.22 -11.36
CA LYS A 82 7.49 -7.01 -11.62
C LYS A 82 8.01 -5.75 -10.92
N THR A 83 8.75 -4.94 -11.66
CA THR A 83 8.90 -3.51 -11.37
C THR A 83 7.66 -2.79 -11.90
N TYR A 84 7.04 -1.96 -11.06
CA TYR A 84 5.94 -1.09 -11.48
C TYR A 84 6.42 0.35 -11.49
N ALA A 85 6.54 0.95 -12.68
CA ALA A 85 6.87 2.35 -12.84
C ALA A 85 5.58 3.19 -12.89
N SER A 86 5.47 4.22 -12.05
CA SER A 86 4.34 5.16 -12.10
C SER A 86 4.78 6.49 -12.72
N GLN A 87 4.89 6.56 -14.06
CA GLN A 87 5.41 7.76 -14.74
C GLN A 87 4.43 8.96 -14.77
N ARG A 88 3.20 8.83 -14.24
CA ARG A 88 2.15 9.86 -14.35
C ARG A 88 1.40 10.18 -13.04
N TYR A 89 1.83 9.61 -11.93
CA TYR A 89 1.23 9.86 -10.63
C TYR A 89 2.27 10.53 -9.73
N ALA A 90 1.86 11.62 -9.08
CA ALA A 90 2.75 12.46 -8.29
C ALA A 90 3.07 11.85 -6.93
N ARG A 91 2.15 11.06 -6.36
CA ARG A 91 2.36 10.37 -5.08
C ARG A 91 1.86 8.93 -5.14
N CYS A 92 2.46 8.08 -4.32
CA CYS A 92 2.02 6.72 -4.14
C CYS A 92 2.01 6.40 -2.65
N LEU A 93 0.93 5.77 -2.17
CA LEU A 93 0.88 5.12 -0.87
C LEU A 93 0.93 3.62 -1.09
N ILE A 94 1.71 2.91 -0.28
CA ILE A 94 1.79 1.45 -0.35
C ILE A 94 1.37 0.80 0.96
N ALA A 95 0.73 -0.36 0.86
CA ALA A 95 0.44 -1.23 2.00
C ALA A 95 0.52 -2.69 1.56
N THR A 96 0.72 -3.60 2.51
CA THR A 96 0.78 -5.03 2.26
C THR A 96 -0.04 -5.76 3.31
N ALA A 97 -1.00 -6.56 2.86
CA ALA A 97 -1.57 -7.62 3.68
C ALA A 97 -0.59 -8.81 3.72
N GLN A 98 -1.04 -9.97 4.20
CA GLN A 98 -0.19 -11.15 4.35
C GLN A 98 0.61 -11.46 3.07
N GLU A 99 -0.06 -11.48 1.91
CA GLU A 99 0.58 -11.75 0.61
C GLU A 99 0.20 -10.75 -0.49
N MET A 100 -0.69 -9.81 -0.19
CA MET A 100 -1.32 -8.92 -1.17
C MET A 100 -0.81 -7.50 -0.98
N PRO A 101 -0.02 -6.96 -1.91
CA PRO A 101 0.28 -5.54 -1.95
C PRO A 101 -0.89 -4.72 -2.50
N TYR A 102 -0.97 -3.49 -1.99
CA TYR A 102 -1.89 -2.45 -2.42
C TYR A 102 -1.11 -1.18 -2.71
N LEU A 103 -1.50 -0.50 -3.79
CA LEU A 103 -0.96 0.79 -4.18
C LEU A 103 -2.11 1.78 -4.28
N VAL A 104 -1.91 2.97 -3.76
CA VAL A 104 -2.76 4.13 -4.05
C VAL A 104 -1.93 5.05 -4.93
N LEU A 105 -2.37 5.29 -6.15
CA LEU A 105 -1.74 6.20 -7.09
C LEU A 105 -2.47 7.55 -7.03
N LYS A 106 -1.77 8.60 -6.61
CA LYS A 106 -2.35 9.95 -6.43
C LYS A 106 -1.85 10.91 -7.50
N SER A 107 -2.74 11.75 -8.01
CA SER A 107 -2.42 12.78 -8.98
C SER A 107 -3.15 14.09 -8.65
N PRO A 108 -2.51 15.27 -8.78
CA PRO A 108 -3.22 16.55 -8.66
C PRO A 108 -4.29 16.77 -9.74
N SER A 109 -4.15 16.09 -10.88
CA SER A 109 -4.98 16.27 -12.07
C SER A 109 -5.83 15.05 -12.44
N ARG A 110 -5.77 13.98 -11.62
CA ARG A 110 -6.50 12.73 -11.87
C ARG A 110 -7.02 12.17 -10.58
N LEU A 111 -7.98 11.27 -10.69
CA LEU A 111 -8.56 10.56 -9.56
C LEU A 111 -7.51 9.67 -8.90
N ASP A 112 -7.62 9.52 -7.59
CA ASP A 112 -6.83 8.54 -6.86
C ASP A 112 -7.24 7.14 -7.32
N VAL A 113 -6.25 6.31 -7.69
CA VAL A 113 -6.50 4.94 -8.15
C VAL A 113 -5.95 3.97 -7.12
N VAL A 114 -6.80 3.09 -6.60
CA VAL A 114 -6.37 2.01 -5.70
C VAL A 114 -6.22 0.74 -6.51
N ILE A 115 -5.02 0.15 -6.42
CA ILE A 115 -4.62 -1.05 -7.13
C ILE A 115 -4.29 -2.13 -6.12
N SER A 116 -4.77 -3.34 -6.37
CA SER A 116 -4.40 -4.55 -5.63
C SER A 116 -3.71 -5.55 -6.57
N ILE A 117 -2.77 -6.33 -6.04
CA ILE A 117 -2.01 -7.31 -6.83
C ILE A 117 -1.89 -8.60 -6.02
N GLY A 118 -2.03 -9.75 -6.67
CA GLY A 118 -1.84 -11.06 -6.02
C GLY A 118 -3.04 -11.97 -6.20
N SER A 119 -3.23 -12.89 -5.23
CA SER A 119 -4.38 -13.78 -5.19
C SER A 119 -5.63 -13.04 -4.68
N ASN A 120 -6.81 -13.47 -5.11
CA ASN A 120 -8.10 -12.97 -4.64
C ASN A 120 -8.82 -13.94 -3.71
N ASP A 121 -8.05 -14.74 -2.97
CA ASP A 121 -8.61 -15.60 -1.95
C ASP A 121 -9.37 -14.73 -0.93
N PHE A 122 -10.59 -15.14 -0.59
CA PHE A 122 -11.47 -14.43 0.33
C PHE A 122 -11.93 -13.03 -0.11
N GLY A 123 -11.66 -12.61 -1.37
CA GLY A 123 -12.05 -11.28 -1.86
C GLY A 123 -11.09 -10.16 -1.44
N VAL A 124 -9.89 -10.53 -0.99
CA VAL A 124 -8.87 -9.61 -0.49
C VAL A 124 -8.40 -8.56 -1.50
N LEU A 125 -8.60 -8.77 -2.81
CA LEU A 125 -8.27 -7.76 -3.81
C LEU A 125 -9.30 -6.63 -3.86
N GLY A 126 -10.45 -6.74 -3.19
CA GLY A 126 -11.49 -5.72 -3.18
C GLY A 126 -12.21 -5.58 -4.53
N ILE A 127 -12.28 -6.66 -5.31
CA ILE A 127 -12.90 -6.67 -6.65
C ILE A 127 -14.09 -7.64 -6.74
N GLY A 128 -14.66 -8.01 -5.59
CA GLY A 128 -15.69 -9.03 -5.46
C GLY A 128 -15.13 -10.44 -5.65
N THR A 129 -16.00 -11.35 -6.08
CA THR A 129 -15.66 -12.75 -6.41
C THR A 129 -14.91 -12.92 -7.74
N ARG A 130 -14.50 -11.83 -8.40
CA ARG A 130 -13.78 -11.89 -9.68
C ARG A 130 -12.46 -12.64 -9.50
N ARG A 131 -12.14 -13.55 -10.44
CA ARG A 131 -10.92 -14.34 -10.38
C ARG A 131 -9.70 -13.43 -10.51
N ALA A 132 -8.70 -13.64 -9.65
CA ALA A 132 -7.43 -12.94 -9.75
C ALA A 132 -6.80 -13.15 -11.13
N MET A 133 -6.39 -12.05 -11.77
CA MET A 133 -5.66 -12.07 -13.02
C MET A 133 -4.16 -11.93 -12.76
N ALA A 134 -3.33 -12.30 -13.74
CA ALA A 134 -1.89 -12.03 -13.69
C ALA A 134 -1.57 -10.51 -13.72
N THR A 135 -2.56 -9.67 -13.95
CA THR A 135 -2.47 -8.20 -14.01
C THR A 135 -2.92 -7.57 -12.70
N PRO A 136 -2.36 -6.39 -12.34
CA PRO A 136 -2.90 -5.58 -11.26
C PRO A 136 -4.40 -5.30 -11.45
N ALA A 137 -5.15 -5.32 -10.36
CA ALA A 137 -6.58 -5.06 -10.37
C ALA A 137 -6.88 -3.67 -9.81
N VAL A 138 -7.75 -2.92 -10.49
CA VAL A 138 -8.23 -1.62 -10.01
C VAL A 138 -9.45 -1.84 -9.12
N ILE A 139 -9.43 -1.27 -7.92
CA ILE A 139 -10.54 -1.30 -6.98
C ILE A 139 -11.49 -0.14 -7.28
N LEU A 140 -12.79 -0.45 -7.37
CA LEU A 140 -13.84 0.52 -7.68
C LEU A 140 -14.64 0.85 -6.41
N PHE A 141 -15.14 2.08 -6.33
CA PHE A 141 -15.90 2.63 -5.19
C PHE A 141 -17.25 3.21 -5.60
N ASP A 142 -17.66 3.02 -6.86
CA ASP A 142 -18.89 3.56 -7.46
C ASP A 142 -20.17 2.99 -6.85
N HIS A 143 -20.09 1.80 -6.23
CA HIS A 143 -21.21 1.18 -5.53
C HIS A 143 -21.39 1.67 -4.08
N LEU A 144 -20.45 2.46 -3.54
CA LEU A 144 -20.51 2.90 -2.15
C LEU A 144 -21.50 4.03 -1.94
N THR A 145 -22.12 4.06 -0.75
CA THR A 145 -22.98 5.16 -0.33
C THR A 145 -22.54 5.71 1.03
N ILE A 146 -22.51 7.04 1.17
CA ILE A 146 -22.34 7.74 2.45
C ILE A 146 -23.63 8.51 2.71
N GLU A 147 -24.23 8.28 3.89
CA GLU A 147 -25.51 8.90 4.27
C GLU A 147 -26.63 8.73 3.23
N GLY A 148 -26.65 7.57 2.56
CA GLY A 148 -27.65 7.23 1.54
C GLY A 148 -27.41 7.87 0.16
N ARG A 149 -26.28 8.56 -0.05
CA ARG A 149 -25.89 9.12 -1.36
C ARG A 149 -24.76 8.31 -1.97
N PHE A 150 -24.86 7.99 -3.25
CA PHE A 150 -23.76 7.36 -3.98
C PHE A 150 -22.52 8.25 -3.97
N ILE A 151 -21.38 7.66 -3.67
CA ILE A 151 -20.12 8.36 -3.74
C ILE A 151 -19.69 8.43 -5.20
N ASN A 152 -19.49 9.65 -5.71
CA ASN A 152 -18.79 9.82 -6.97
C ASN A 152 -17.31 9.50 -6.74
N PRO A 153 -16.72 8.48 -7.41
CA PRO A 153 -15.30 8.16 -7.24
C PRO A 153 -14.38 9.34 -7.56
N SER A 154 -14.88 10.28 -8.38
CA SER A 154 -14.16 11.51 -8.73
C SER A 154 -13.98 12.48 -7.57
N GLU A 155 -14.78 12.31 -6.52
CA GLU A 155 -14.79 13.15 -5.33
C GLU A 155 -14.06 12.48 -4.16
N LEU A 156 -13.47 11.29 -4.34
CA LEU A 156 -12.73 10.60 -3.29
C LEU A 156 -11.23 10.89 -3.37
N ILE A 157 -10.68 11.33 -2.25
CA ILE A 157 -9.23 11.43 -2.01
C ILE A 157 -8.85 10.37 -0.98
N VAL A 158 -7.90 9.51 -1.31
CA VAL A 158 -7.39 8.50 -0.40
C VAL A 158 -6.26 9.10 0.42
N GLU A 159 -6.52 9.36 1.70
CA GLU A 159 -5.55 9.99 2.61
C GLU A 159 -4.56 8.96 3.16
N SER A 160 -5.03 7.76 3.51
CA SER A 160 -4.15 6.68 3.96
C SER A 160 -4.71 5.30 3.63
N ILE A 161 -3.82 4.30 3.61
CA ILE A 161 -4.14 2.89 3.43
C ILE A 161 -3.41 2.08 4.50
N VAL A 162 -4.13 1.17 5.15
CA VAL A 162 -3.58 0.19 6.09
C VAL A 162 -4.05 -1.19 5.66
N ALA A 163 -3.10 -2.10 5.51
CA ALA A 163 -3.40 -3.50 5.27
C ALA A 163 -2.86 -4.34 6.43
N ARG A 164 -3.65 -5.31 6.84
CA ARG A 164 -3.36 -6.30 7.88
C ARG A 164 -3.49 -7.69 7.26
N PRO A 165 -3.14 -8.78 7.96
CA PRO A 165 -3.12 -10.10 7.34
C PRO A 165 -4.41 -10.49 6.61
N ARG A 166 -5.56 -9.99 7.07
CA ARG A 166 -6.90 -10.39 6.64
C ARG A 166 -7.91 -9.23 6.53
N HIS A 167 -7.43 -7.99 6.37
CA HIS A 167 -8.28 -6.84 6.09
C HIS A 167 -7.49 -5.65 5.58
N VAL A 168 -8.16 -4.82 4.80
CA VAL A 168 -7.65 -3.53 4.34
C VAL A 168 -8.61 -2.45 4.78
N VAL A 169 -8.06 -1.31 5.18
CA VAL A 169 -8.81 -0.10 5.50
C VAL A 169 -8.17 1.08 4.79
N LEU A 170 -8.98 1.83 4.06
CA LEU A 170 -8.68 3.12 3.50
C LEU A 170 -9.31 4.20 4.38
N HIS A 171 -8.52 5.23 4.66
CA HIS A 171 -9.06 6.50 5.12
C HIS A 171 -9.22 7.39 3.90
N VAL A 172 -10.46 7.77 3.61
CA VAL A 172 -10.79 8.63 2.48
C VAL A 172 -11.43 9.92 2.95
N ARG A 173 -11.31 10.93 2.11
CA ARG A 173 -11.94 12.23 2.27
C ARG A 173 -12.66 12.61 1.00
N THR A 174 -13.88 13.11 1.12
CA THR A 174 -14.66 13.62 -0.02
C THR A 174 -14.24 15.05 -0.35
N VAL A 175 -14.19 15.38 -1.64
CA VAL A 175 -13.79 16.73 -2.11
C VAL A 175 -14.88 17.76 -1.83
N LEU A 176 -16.15 17.39 -2.01
CA LEU A 176 -17.27 18.33 -1.99
C LEU A 176 -17.53 18.92 -0.60
N ASN A 177 -17.54 18.07 0.43
CA ASN A 177 -17.92 18.42 1.80
C ASN A 177 -16.82 18.16 2.83
N ASN A 178 -15.63 17.70 2.40
CA ASN A 178 -14.49 17.41 3.28
C ASN A 178 -14.84 16.40 4.39
N GLU A 179 -15.80 15.52 4.11
CA GLU A 179 -16.20 14.45 5.02
C GLU A 179 -15.19 13.31 4.94
N HIS A 180 -14.94 12.69 6.08
CA HIS A 180 -14.03 11.57 6.17
C HIS A 180 -14.82 10.28 6.33
N ALA A 181 -14.40 9.26 5.60
CA ALA A 181 -14.94 7.92 5.73
C ALA A 181 -13.82 6.89 5.84
N LEU A 182 -14.15 5.75 6.43
CA LEU A 182 -13.33 4.56 6.38
C LEU A 182 -13.97 3.58 5.40
N ILE A 183 -13.17 3.08 4.47
CA ILE A 183 -13.59 2.05 3.52
C ILE A 183 -12.76 0.80 3.83
N GLY A 184 -13.40 -0.34 4.01
CA GLY A 184 -12.71 -1.60 4.29
C GLY A 184 -13.20 -2.75 3.43
N TRP A 185 -12.44 -3.84 3.38
CA TRP A 185 -12.84 -5.12 2.78
C TRP A 185 -11.98 -6.28 3.29
N ASP A 186 -12.26 -7.49 2.79
CA ASP A 186 -11.75 -8.81 3.20
C ASP A 186 -12.47 -9.38 4.45
N LEU A 187 -11.87 -10.38 5.08
CA LEU A 187 -12.39 -11.08 6.25
C LEU A 187 -12.62 -10.12 7.42
N ALA A 188 -13.74 -10.31 8.12
CA ALA A 188 -14.20 -9.53 9.27
C ALA A 188 -14.50 -10.40 10.51
N ARG A 189 -13.84 -11.56 10.63
CA ARG A 189 -14.12 -12.60 11.65
C ARG A 189 -14.01 -12.14 13.12
N HIS A 190 -13.33 -11.04 13.37
CA HIS A 190 -13.12 -10.46 14.71
C HIS A 190 -13.61 -9.03 14.78
N SER A 191 -14.59 -8.66 13.93
CA SER A 191 -15.20 -7.32 13.90
C SER A 191 -14.23 -6.18 13.59
N GLN A 192 -13.09 -6.50 12.97
CA GLN A 192 -12.09 -5.51 12.53
C GLN A 192 -12.64 -4.46 11.55
N LEU A 193 -13.77 -4.75 10.89
CA LEU A 193 -14.43 -3.87 9.92
C LEU A 193 -15.78 -3.33 10.46
N GLY A 194 -16.00 -3.39 11.78
CA GLY A 194 -17.11 -2.72 12.46
C GLY A 194 -18.43 -3.50 12.52
N ASP A 195 -18.65 -4.48 11.63
CA ASP A 195 -19.81 -5.39 11.70
C ASP A 195 -19.43 -6.73 12.34
N THR A 196 -20.23 -7.19 13.31
CA THR A 196 -20.06 -8.49 13.97
C THR A 196 -20.77 -9.61 13.23
N LYS A 197 -21.69 -9.30 12.32
CA LYS A 197 -22.54 -10.27 11.62
C LYS A 197 -21.95 -10.71 10.28
N ILE A 198 -21.22 -9.82 9.62
CA ILE A 198 -20.60 -10.10 8.33
C ILE A 198 -19.20 -10.65 8.57
N VAL A 199 -18.97 -11.85 8.08
CA VAL A 199 -17.70 -12.59 8.27
C VAL A 199 -16.71 -12.27 7.16
N ASN A 200 -17.19 -11.83 5.99
CA ASN A 200 -16.37 -11.54 4.83
C ASN A 200 -16.99 -10.44 3.96
N TYR A 201 -16.15 -9.50 3.50
CA TYR A 201 -16.50 -8.50 2.51
C TYR A 201 -15.62 -8.68 1.28
N ASP A 202 -16.19 -9.15 0.19
CA ASP A 202 -15.46 -9.42 -1.05
C ASP A 202 -15.15 -8.14 -1.86
N GLY A 203 -15.74 -7.02 -1.47
CA GLY A 203 -15.49 -5.70 -2.03
C GLY A 203 -15.48 -4.60 -0.97
N PRO A 204 -15.09 -3.38 -1.37
CA PRO A 204 -15.12 -2.20 -0.51
C PRO A 204 -16.50 -1.99 0.11
N HIS A 205 -16.53 -1.63 1.39
CA HIS A 205 -17.72 -1.15 2.08
C HIS A 205 -17.34 -0.04 3.07
N ILE A 206 -18.31 0.79 3.46
CA ILE A 206 -18.10 1.80 4.49
C ILE A 206 -18.03 1.13 5.86
N VAL A 207 -16.93 1.36 6.57
CA VAL A 207 -16.74 0.88 7.95
C VAL A 207 -17.41 1.85 8.89
N SER A 208 -18.55 1.43 9.44
CA SER A 208 -19.29 2.19 10.45
C SER A 208 -18.56 2.16 11.78
N LEU A 209 -18.02 3.30 12.19
CA LEU A 209 -17.55 3.48 13.55
C LEU A 209 -18.75 3.90 14.42
N ASN A 210 -19.21 3.02 15.30
CA ASN A 210 -20.14 3.38 16.38
C ASN A 210 -19.42 4.18 17.48
N ILE A 211 -18.70 5.22 17.08
CA ILE A 211 -18.00 6.15 17.97
C ILE A 211 -18.73 7.49 17.81
N PRO A 212 -19.25 8.07 18.90
CA PRO A 212 -19.84 9.41 18.84
C PRO A 212 -18.83 10.38 18.23
N LEU A 213 -19.18 11.01 17.09
CA LEU A 213 -18.28 11.84 16.27
C LEU A 213 -17.55 12.93 17.07
N HIS A 214 -18.15 13.42 18.16
CA HIS A 214 -17.57 14.41 19.07
C HIS A 214 -16.36 13.89 19.89
N ARG A 215 -16.10 12.58 19.91
CA ARG A 215 -14.89 11.97 20.52
C ARG A 215 -13.86 11.49 19.52
N CYS A 216 -14.16 11.51 18.22
CA CYS A 216 -13.25 11.06 17.18
C CYS A 216 -12.35 12.22 16.69
N ARG A 217 -11.61 12.85 17.60
CA ARG A 217 -10.48 13.71 17.23
C ARG A 217 -9.21 12.84 17.19
N TYR A 218 -8.97 12.24 16.03
CA TYR A 218 -7.67 11.76 15.55
C TYR A 218 -6.76 11.04 16.56
N VAL A 219 -6.83 9.70 16.61
CA VAL A 219 -5.72 8.85 17.12
C VAL A 219 -4.74 8.47 15.98
N LEU A 220 -4.95 9.00 14.77
CA LEU A 220 -4.07 8.80 13.61
C LEU A 220 -3.37 10.12 13.22
N SER A 221 -2.76 10.84 14.18
CA SER A 221 -1.71 11.79 13.81
C SER A 221 -0.37 11.06 13.82
N VAL A 222 0.10 10.62 12.65
CA VAL A 222 1.54 10.40 12.49
C VAL A 222 2.14 11.80 12.48
N SER A 223 2.78 12.19 13.58
CA SER A 223 3.43 13.48 13.75
C SER A 223 4.65 13.56 12.84
N ASN A 224 4.46 14.05 11.61
CA ASN A 224 5.55 14.66 10.86
C ASN A 224 5.57 16.14 11.22
N THR A 225 6.39 16.48 12.22
CA THR A 225 6.88 17.85 12.36
C THR A 225 8.13 18.00 11.48
N PRO A 226 8.33 19.16 10.83
CA PRO A 226 9.44 19.40 9.92
C PRO A 226 10.81 19.36 10.61
#